data_AF-A0A059F7R5-F1
#
_entry.id   AF-A0A059F7R5-F1
#
_cell.length_a   1.000
_cell.length_b   1.000
_cell.length_c   1.000
_cell.angle_alpha   90.00
_cell.angle_beta   90.00
_cell.angle_gamma   90.00
#
_symmetry.space_group_name_H-M   'P 1'
#
loop_
_entity.id
_entity.type
_entity.pdbx_description
1 polymer ?
#
loop_
_entity_poly.entity_id
_entity_poly.type
_entity_poly.pdbx_seq_one_letter_code
_entity_poly.pdbx_strand_id
1 'polypeptide(L)'
;MTTDIVVDLGLKSAEEVALLATVVDAFVQQFLGRNRQTSDAPEVMVRTAFSPDGEVSKAVIFQDRKWADAFVNFWENQKAQDHAA
;
A
#
# COMPACT_ATOMS: atom_id res chain seq x y z
N MET A 1 9.98 -18.56 -9.80
CA MET A 1 8.55 -18.27 -9.61
C MET A 1 8.47 -16.98 -8.82
N THR A 2 8.13 -15.88 -9.46
CA THR A 2 7.89 -14.60 -8.77
C THR A 2 6.62 -14.80 -7.94
N THR A 3 6.71 -14.63 -6.63
CA THR A 3 5.57 -14.83 -5.73
C THR A 3 4.99 -13.45 -5.46
N ASP A 4 3.78 -13.19 -5.94
CA ASP A 4 3.08 -11.94 -5.64
C ASP A 4 2.63 -11.94 -4.19
N ILE A 5 3.06 -10.93 -3.43
CA ILE A 5 2.70 -10.74 -2.04
C ILE A 5 1.53 -9.76 -2.01
N VAL A 6 0.34 -10.31 -1.74
CA VAL A 6 -0.89 -9.54 -1.64
C VAL A 6 -1.08 -9.07 -0.20
N VAL A 7 -1.03 -7.76 0.00
CA VAL A 7 -1.36 -7.09 1.25
C VAL A 7 -2.81 -6.62 1.17
N ASP A 8 -3.70 -7.36 1.82
CA ASP A 8 -5.06 -6.94 2.06
C ASP A 8 -5.12 -6.07 3.31
N LEU A 9 -5.57 -4.82 3.15
CA LEU A 9 -5.62 -3.85 4.24
C LEU A 9 -6.97 -3.84 4.96
N GLY A 10 -7.94 -4.67 4.52
CA GLY A 10 -9.27 -4.72 5.09
C GLY A 10 -9.99 -3.37 5.10
N LEU A 11 -9.81 -2.55 4.06
CA LEU A 11 -10.42 -1.21 3.96
C LEU A 11 -11.95 -1.35 3.89
N LYS A 12 -12.67 -0.63 4.74
CA LYS A 12 -14.14 -0.72 4.85
C LYS A 12 -14.85 0.58 4.49
N SER A 13 -14.14 1.72 4.55
CA SER A 13 -14.73 3.02 4.24
C SER A 13 -14.17 3.62 2.94
N ALA A 14 -14.97 4.50 2.32
CA ALA A 14 -14.53 5.26 1.15
C ALA A 14 -13.36 6.20 1.47
N GLU A 15 -13.26 6.68 2.71
CA GLU A 15 -12.17 7.53 3.20
C GLU A 15 -10.86 6.75 3.28
N GLU A 16 -10.87 5.53 3.83
CA GLU A 16 -9.69 4.66 3.88
C GLU A 16 -9.20 4.27 2.47
N VAL A 17 -10.14 4.04 1.57
CA VAL A 17 -9.88 3.77 0.15
C VAL A 17 -9.26 4.97 -0.56
N ALA A 18 -9.68 6.19 -0.23
CA ALA A 18 -9.08 7.42 -0.76
C ALA A 18 -7.68 7.65 -0.16
N LEU A 19 -7.52 7.42 1.15
CA LEU A 19 -6.25 7.54 1.85
C LEU A 19 -5.20 6.57 1.29
N LEU A 20 -5.62 5.36 0.88
CA LEU A 20 -4.71 4.38 0.29
C LEU A 20 -3.92 4.93 -0.90
N ALA A 21 -4.58 5.67 -1.81
CA ALA A 21 -3.89 6.24 -2.97
C ALA A 21 -2.79 7.23 -2.54
N THR A 22 -3.12 8.13 -1.61
CA THR A 22 -2.17 9.10 -1.05
C THR A 22 -1.01 8.41 -0.33
N VAL A 23 -1.29 7.34 0.41
CA VAL A 23 -0.27 6.61 1.17
C VAL A 23 0.67 5.80 0.27
N VAL A 24 0.14 5.16 -0.78
CA VAL A 24 0.97 4.47 -1.77
C VAL A 24 1.89 5.46 -2.48
N ASP A 25 1.37 6.62 -2.90
CA ASP A 25 2.19 7.66 -3.53
C ASP A 25 3.27 8.19 -2.58
N ALA A 26 2.92 8.47 -1.31
CA ALA A 26 3.87 8.93 -0.30
C ALA A 26 4.95 7.88 -0.01
N PHE A 27 4.58 6.60 0.08
CA PHE A 27 5.51 5.49 0.28
C PHE A 27 6.50 5.39 -0.88
N VAL A 28 6.00 5.39 -2.11
CA VAL A 28 6.85 5.33 -3.31
C VAL A 28 7.77 6.55 -3.38
N GLN A 29 7.29 7.76 -3.09
CA GLN A 29 8.13 8.97 -3.06
C GLN A 29 9.21 8.94 -1.98
N GLN A 30 8.90 8.43 -0.78
CA GLN A 30 9.86 8.31 0.32
C GLN A 30 11.04 7.40 -0.05
N PHE A 31 10.78 6.30 -0.76
CA PHE A 31 11.80 5.34 -1.17
C PHE A 31 12.47 5.69 -2.49
N LEU A 32 11.77 6.26 -3.48
CA LEU A 32 12.39 6.83 -4.69
C LEU A 32 13.32 8.01 -4.35
N GLY A 33 12.99 8.81 -3.34
CA GLY A 33 13.82 9.92 -2.88
C GLY A 33 15.11 9.46 -2.21
N ARG A 34 15.08 8.34 -1.48
CA ARG A 34 16.26 7.75 -0.80
C ARG A 34 17.13 6.88 -1.71
N ASN A 35 16.52 6.14 -2.64
CA ASN A 35 17.18 5.10 -3.43
C ASN A 35 17.23 5.42 -4.94
N ARG A 36 17.17 6.70 -5.32
CA ARG A 36 17.10 7.15 -6.73
C ARG A 36 18.23 6.64 -7.65
N GLN A 37 19.29 6.07 -7.09
CA GLN A 37 20.46 5.54 -7.80
C GLN A 37 20.59 4.01 -7.75
N THR A 38 19.75 3.30 -6.99
CA THR A 38 19.82 1.84 -6.88
C THR A 38 18.65 1.20 -7.61
N SER A 39 18.91 0.05 -8.24
CA SER A 39 17.87 -0.77 -8.89
C SER A 39 16.92 -1.44 -7.88
N ASP A 40 16.97 -1.05 -6.60
CA ASP A 40 16.20 -1.58 -5.47
C ASP A 40 15.08 -0.59 -5.13
N ALA A 41 14.25 -0.27 -6.13
CA ALA A 41 13.04 0.52 -5.93
C ALA A 41 11.84 -0.42 -5.68
N PRO A 42 10.88 -0.04 -4.82
CA PRO A 42 9.70 -0.85 -4.61
C PRO A 42 8.85 -0.89 -5.88
N GLU A 43 8.56 -2.10 -6.37
CA GLU A 43 7.51 -2.33 -7.36
C GLU A 43 6.19 -2.60 -6.64
N VAL A 44 5.20 -1.74 -6.88
CA VAL A 44 3.92 -1.75 -6.18
C VAL A 44 2.78 -1.74 -7.20
N MET A 45 1.83 -2.66 -7.04
CA MET A 45 0.62 -2.71 -7.85
C MET A 45 -0.61 -2.64 -6.95
N VAL A 46 -1.56 -1.77 -7.27
CA VAL A 46 -2.83 -1.66 -6.54
C VAL A 46 -3.92 -2.39 -7.31
N ARG A 47 -4.46 -3.45 -6.71
CA ARG A 47 -5.62 -4.16 -7.25
C ARG A 47 -6.87 -3.60 -6.61
N THR A 48 -7.84 -3.21 -7.45
CA THR A 48 -9.20 -2.86 -7.02
C THR A 48 -10.15 -3.94 -7.52
N ALA A 49 -10.96 -4.50 -6.63
CA ALA A 49 -11.95 -5.50 -6.98
C ALA A 49 -13.30 -5.19 -6.33
N PHE A 50 -14.37 -5.38 -7.07
CA PHE A 50 -15.74 -5.31 -6.55
C PHE A 50 -16.11 -6.67 -5.96
N SER A 51 -16.53 -6.69 -4.70
CA SER A 51 -17.11 -7.88 -4.10
C SER A 51 -18.53 -8.12 -4.65
N PRO A 52 -19.04 -9.36 -4.61
CA PRO A 52 -20.42 -9.67 -4.96
C PRO A 52 -21.45 -8.87 -4.14
N ASP A 53 -21.06 -8.42 -2.95
CA ASP A 53 -21.88 -7.65 -2.01
C ASP A 53 -21.91 -6.15 -2.37
N GLY A 54 -21.22 -5.73 -3.43
CA GLY A 54 -21.18 -4.35 -3.90
C GLY A 54 -20.12 -3.48 -3.21
N GLU A 55 -19.29 -4.06 -2.35
CA GLU A 55 -18.20 -3.35 -1.68
C GLU A 55 -16.95 -3.31 -2.56
N VAL A 56 -16.21 -2.19 -2.49
CA VAL A 56 -14.94 -2.04 -3.17
C VAL A 56 -13.82 -2.51 -2.25
N SER A 57 -13.15 -3.60 -2.62
CA SER A 57 -11.93 -4.06 -1.96
C SER A 57 -10.70 -3.54 -2.72
N LYS A 58 -9.68 -3.10 -1.97
CA LYS A 58 -8.37 -2.76 -2.52
C LYS A 58 -7.29 -3.55 -1.81
N ALA A 59 -6.37 -4.10 -2.60
CA ALA A 59 -5.19 -4.79 -2.11
C ALA A 59 -3.94 -4.21 -2.77
N VAL A 60 -2.86 -4.13 -2.01
CA VAL A 60 -1.56 -3.68 -2.50
C VAL A 60 -0.69 -4.91 -2.72
N ILE A 61 -0.07 -5.02 -3.88
CA ILE A 61 0.69 -6.19 -4.31
C ILE A 61 2.15 -5.78 -4.47
N PHE A 62 3.03 -6.59 -3.89
CA PHE A 62 4.48 -6.41 -3.94
C PHE A 62 5.15 -7.67 -4.48
N GLN A 63 6.28 -7.50 -5.17
CA GLN A 63 7.12 -8.63 -5.58
C GLN A 63 8.15 -9.05 -4.53
N ASP A 64 8.45 -8.18 -3.57
CA ASP A 64 9.41 -8.44 -2.48
C ASP A 64 8.74 -8.25 -1.12
N ARG A 65 9.00 -9.20 -0.22
CA ARG A 65 8.47 -9.19 1.14
C ARG A 65 9.00 -8.04 1.97
N LYS A 66 10.24 -7.62 1.73
CA LYS A 66 10.85 -6.44 2.36
C LYS A 66 9.97 -5.20 2.17
N TRP A 67 9.44 -5.02 0.97
CA TRP A 67 8.59 -3.86 0.63
C TRP A 67 7.18 -4.00 1.19
N ALA A 68 6.62 -5.21 1.17
CA ALA A 68 5.33 -5.49 1.80
C ALA A 68 5.36 -5.19 3.30
N ASP A 69 6.37 -5.70 4.03
CA ASP A 69 6.53 -5.46 5.47
C ASP A 69 6.77 -3.96 5.76
N ALA A 70 7.60 -3.29 4.96
CA ALA A 70 7.82 -1.84 5.09
C ALA A 70 6.54 -1.03 4.87
N PHE A 71 5.73 -1.40 3.87
CA PHE A 71 4.47 -0.73 3.57
C PHE A 71 3.43 -0.93 4.67
N VAL A 72 3.29 -2.15 5.22
CA VAL A 72 2.38 -2.41 6.34
C VAL A 72 2.73 -1.53 7.54
N ASN A 73 4.01 -1.44 7.90
CA ASN A 73 4.46 -0.57 8.98
C ASN A 73 4.17 0.91 8.69
N PHE A 74 4.37 1.34 7.44
CA PHE A 74 4.07 2.71 7.01
C PHE A 74 2.56 3.02 7.10
N TRP A 75 1.72 2.10 6.65
CA TRP A 75 0.27 2.19 6.71
C TRP A 75 -0.25 2.30 8.15
N GLU A 76 0.21 1.43 9.06
CA GLU A 76 -0.18 1.48 10.47
C GLU A 76 0.24 2.81 11.13
N ASN A 77 1.44 3.30 10.83
CA ASN A 77 1.89 4.61 11.33
C ASN A 77 1.02 5.75 10.78
N GLN A 78 0.66 5.72 9.49
CA GLN A 78 -0.18 6.75 8.91
C GLN A 78 -1.58 6.76 9.52
N LYS A 79 -2.20 5.59 9.71
CA LYS A 79 -3.51 5.47 10.39
C LYS A 79 -3.45 6.03 11.81
N ALA A 80 -2.38 5.77 12.55
CA ALA A 80 -2.20 6.30 13.89
C ALA A 80 -2.06 7.84 13.91
N GLN A 81 -1.47 8.44 12.86
CA GLN A 81 -1.41 9.90 12.73
C GLN A 81 -2.74 10.51 12.32
N ASP A 82 -3.51 9.85 11.45
CA ASP A 82 -4.83 10.29 11.01
C ASP A 82 -5.86 10.24 12.16
N HIS A 83 -5.81 9.21 13.01
CA HIS A 83 -6.66 9.10 14.21
C HIS A 83 -6.28 10.08 15.35
N ALA A 84 -5.13 10.73 15.25
CA ALA A 84 -4.63 11.67 16.25
C ALA A 84 -4.85 13.16 15.86
N ALA A 85 -5.44 13.41 14.68
CA ALA A 85 -5.79 14.73 14.17
C ALA A 85 -7.29 15.02 14.35
#